data_AF-A0A7R9R582-F1
#
_entry.id   AF-A0A7R9R582-F1
#
_cell.length_a   1.000
_cell.length_b   1.000
_cell.length_c   1.000
_cell.angle_alpha   90.00
_cell.angle_beta   90.00
_cell.angle_gamma   90.00
#
_symmetry.space_group_name_H-M   'P 1'
#
loop_
_entity.id
_entity.type
_entity.pdbx_description
1 polymer ?
#
loop_
_entity_poly.entity_id
_entity_poly.type
_entity_poly.pdbx_seq_one_letter_code
_entity_poly.pdbx_strand_id
1 'polypeptide(L)' 'MRKLPVLVGVTKATGYAWFKRWNSNGYEGLKPNYGGSRPSKLTEEQKEELREMLKEKEWTTKEVQEVIEAELEFGVIYSS' A
#
# COMPACT_ATOMS: atom_id res chain seq x y z
N MET A 1 -32.40 12.70 -20.77
CA MET A 1 -32.32 12.42 -19.31
C MET A 1 -31.10 11.53 -19.06
N ARG A 2 -30.07 12.02 -18.33
CA ARG A 2 -28.86 11.24 -18.03
C ARG A 2 -29.17 10.24 -16.91
N LYS A 3 -29.23 8.94 -17.23
CA LYS A 3 -29.32 7.88 -16.21
C LYS A 3 -27.93 7.69 -15.58
N LEU A 4 -27.71 8.33 -14.43
CA LEU A 4 -26.53 8.11 -13.56
C LEU A 4 -26.76 6.85 -12.68
N PRO A 5 -25.69 6.26 -12.12
CA PRO A 5 -25.55 4.81 -11.94
C PRO A 5 -26.37 4.29 -10.78
N VAL A 6 -27.57 3.81 -11.07
CA VAL A 6 -28.27 2.85 -10.22
C VAL A 6 -27.89 1.41 -10.64
N LEU A 7 -27.24 1.25 -11.80
CA LEU A 7 -26.90 -0.03 -12.44
C LEU A 7 -25.70 -0.76 -11.85
N VAL A 8 -24.91 -0.14 -10.98
CA VAL A 8 -23.61 -0.69 -10.51
C VAL A 8 -23.52 -0.79 -8.97
N GLY A 9 -24.63 -0.60 -8.26
CA GLY A 9 -24.66 -0.70 -6.78
C GLY A 9 -23.89 0.40 -6.04
N VAL A 10 -23.52 1.50 -6.71
CA VAL A 10 -22.76 2.61 -6.12
C VAL A 10 -23.62 3.85 -5.94
N THR A 11 -23.22 4.73 -5.02
CA THR A 11 -23.93 6.00 -4.81
C THR A 11 -23.80 6.93 -6.02
N LYS A 12 -24.76 7.85 -6.19
CA LYS A 12 -24.69 8.90 -7.22
C LYS A 12 -23.41 9.73 -7.14
N ALA A 13 -22.93 10.01 -5.93
CA ALA A 13 -21.71 10.76 -5.69
C ALA A 13 -20.47 10.03 -6.22
N THR A 14 -20.37 8.72 -5.96
CA THR A 14 -19.30 7.86 -6.48
C THR A 14 -19.30 7.85 -8.01
N GLY A 15 -20.48 7.69 -8.63
CA GLY A 15 -20.62 7.75 -10.08
C GLY A 15 -20.18 9.08 -10.68
N TYR A 16 -20.53 10.18 -10.03
CA TYR A 16 -20.12 11.52 -10.47
C TYR A 16 -18.60 11.74 -10.32
N ALA A 17 -17.99 11.19 -9.26
CA ALA A 17 -16.54 11.25 -9.09
C ALA A 17 -15.81 10.49 -10.20
N TRP A 18 -16.28 9.30 -10.57
CA TRP A 18 -15.73 8.53 -11.70
C TRP A 18 -15.89 9.28 -13.02
N PHE A 19 -17.07 9.85 -13.28
CA PHE A 19 -17.32 10.65 -14.47
C PHE A 19 -16.37 11.86 -14.57
N LYS A 20 -16.16 12.59 -13.47
CA LYS A 20 -15.21 13.70 -13.43
C LYS A 20 -13.78 13.24 -13.69
N ARG A 21 -13.32 12.15 -13.04
CA ARG A 21 -11.97 11.60 -13.26
C ARG A 21 -11.75 11.14 -14.69
N TRP A 22 -12.75 10.50 -15.29
CA TRP A 22 -12.70 10.10 -16.70
C TRP A 22 -12.59 11.31 -17.62
N ASN A 23 -13.40 12.35 -17.41
CA ASN A 23 -13.33 13.55 -18.25
C ASN A 23 -12.01 14.30 -18.13
N SER A 24 -11.34 14.24 -16.98
CA SER A 24 -10.05 14.90 -16.77
C SER A 24 -8.86 14.07 -17.25
N ASN A 25 -8.84 12.77 -16.96
CA ASN A 25 -7.65 11.91 -17.11
C ASN A 25 -7.90 10.67 -17.99
N GLY A 26 -9.04 10.58 -18.66
CA GLY A 26 -9.43 9.44 -19.48
C GLY A 26 -9.43 8.12 -18.70
N TYR A 27 -8.98 7.06 -19.36
CA TYR A 27 -8.88 5.72 -18.77
C TYR A 27 -7.97 5.67 -17.53
N GLU A 28 -6.87 6.42 -17.53
CA GLU A 28 -5.95 6.49 -16.38
C GLU A 28 -6.65 7.05 -15.13
N GLY A 29 -7.62 7.95 -15.30
CA GLY A 29 -8.42 8.48 -14.19
C GLY A 29 -9.33 7.48 -13.50
N LEU A 30 -9.63 6.35 -14.15
CA LEU A 30 -10.44 5.28 -13.56
C LEU A 30 -9.60 4.19 -12.89
N LYS A 31 -8.28 4.15 -13.11
CA LYS A 31 -7.42 3.21 -12.39
C LYS A 31 -7.50 3.51 -10.89
N PRO A 32 -7.63 2.48 -10.04
CA PRO A 32 -7.48 2.65 -8.61
C PRO A 32 -6.15 3.32 -8.31
N ASN A 33 -6.16 4.35 -7.48
CA ASN A 33 -4.92 4.95 -7.02
C ASN A 33 -4.35 4.05 -5.94
N TYR A 34 -3.45 3.13 -6.32
CA TYR A 34 -2.79 2.19 -5.41
C TYR A 34 -1.83 2.88 -4.42
N GLY A 35 -1.66 4.21 -4.48
CA GLY A 35 -0.81 5.01 -3.61
C GLY A 35 -1.33 5.17 -2.18
N GLY A 36 -1.76 4.09 -1.53
CA GLY A 36 -2.63 4.16 -0.36
C GLY A 36 -2.30 3.23 0.80
N SER A 37 -1.05 2.77 0.97
CA SER A 37 -0.62 2.27 2.27
C SER A 37 0.30 3.27 2.95
N ARG A 38 0.30 3.26 4.29
CA ARG A 38 1.30 3.97 5.08
C ARG A 38 2.67 3.54 4.56
N PRO A 39 3.58 4.48 4.24
CA PRO A 39 4.91 4.12 3.81
C PRO A 39 5.53 3.15 4.82
N SER A 40 6.29 2.19 4.31
CA SER A 40 7.09 1.28 5.14
C SER A 40 7.85 2.07 6.19
N LYS A 41 7.91 1.55 7.42
CA LYS A 41 8.76 2.15 8.46
C LYS A 41 10.26 2.02 8.13
N LEU A 42 10.63 0.99 7.36
CA LEU A 42 11.98 0.78 6.86
C LEU A 42 12.26 1.56 5.58
N THR A 43 13.46 2.13 5.47
CA THR A 43 14.01 2.70 4.23
C THR A 43 14.29 1.60 3.20
N GLU A 44 14.58 1.97 1.95
CA GLU A 44 14.90 0.99 0.92
C GLU A 44 16.22 0.27 1.22
N GLU A 45 17.21 0.97 1.77
CA GLU A 45 18.50 0.41 2.18
C GLU A 45 18.33 -0.62 3.30
N GLN A 46 17.53 -0.29 4.32
CA GLN A 46 17.20 -1.20 5.42
C GLN A 46 16.47 -2.46 4.92
N LYS A 47 15.63 -2.34 3.89
CA LYS A 47 14.97 -3.50 3.27
C LYS A 47 15.95 -4.38 2.50
N GLU A 48 16.95 -3.78 1.86
CA GLU A 48 17.95 -4.54 1.09
C GLU A 48 18.89 -5.30 2.02
N GLU A 49 19.33 -4.68 3.11
CA GLU A 49 20.09 -5.34 4.19
C GLU A 49 19.28 -6.50 4.80
N LEU A 50 18.01 -6.26 5.14
CA LEU A 50 17.12 -7.29 5.66
C LEU A 50 16.98 -8.47 4.67
N ARG A 51 16.87 -8.19 3.37
CA ARG A 51 16.73 -9.22 2.33
C ARG A 51 17.96 -10.12 2.23
N GLU A 52 19.16 -9.58 2.33
CA GLU A 52 20.37 -10.40 2.26
C GLU A 52 20.46 -11.37 3.44
N MET A 53 20.18 -10.89 4.65
CA MET A 53 20.18 -11.71 5.86
C MET A 53 19.08 -12.78 5.86
N LEU A 54 17.89 -12.46 5.32
CA LEU A 54 16.79 -13.43 5.21
C LEU A 54 17.10 -14.60 4.26
N LYS A 55 18.18 -14.56 3.47
CA LYS A 55 18.60 -15.68 2.61
C LYS A 55 19.31 -16.80 3.35
N GLU A 56 19.82 -16.56 4.56
CA GLU A 56 20.68 -17.51 5.25
C GLU A 56 19.93 -18.71 5.85
N LYS A 57 18.66 -18.54 6.22
CA LYS A 57 17.79 -19.58 6.77
C LYS A 57 16.31 -19.24 6.57
N GLU A 58 15.41 -20.16 6.93
CA GLU A 58 14.00 -19.81 7.11
C GLU A 58 13.81 -19.04 8.42
N TRP A 59 13.05 -17.95 8.35
CA TRP A 59 12.79 -17.04 9.48
C TRP A 59 11.29 -16.95 9.74
N THR A 60 10.90 -16.89 11.01
CA THR A 60 9.56 -16.53 11.43
C THR A 60 9.41 -15.02 11.53
N THR A 61 8.20 -14.48 11.36
CA THR A 61 7.94 -13.02 11.45
C THR A 61 8.41 -12.43 12.78
N LYS A 62 8.34 -13.21 13.87
CA LYS A 62 8.77 -12.78 15.20
C LYS A 62 10.30 -12.64 15.29
N GLU A 63 11.04 -13.61 14.78
CA GLU A 63 12.50 -13.52 14.75
C GLU A 63 12.96 -12.33 13.89
N VAL A 64 12.30 -12.09 12.75
CA VAL A 64 12.61 -10.93 11.90
C VAL A 64 12.36 -9.62 12.64
N GLN A 65 11.27 -9.53 13.41
CA GLN A 65 11.00 -8.36 14.23
C GLN A 65 12.07 -8.16 15.31
N GLU A 66 12.46 -9.22 16.02
CA GLU A 66 13.52 -9.17 17.03
C GLU A 66 14.84 -8.70 16.43
N VAL A 67 15.20 -9.17 15.24
CA VAL A 67 16.43 -8.74 14.55
C VAL A 67 16.35 -7.27 14.14
N ILE A 68 15.22 -6.79 13.61
CA ILE A 68 15.03 -5.38 13.24
C ILE A 68 15.12 -4.47 14.47
N GLU A 69 14.53 -4.88 15.59
CA GLU A 69 14.43 -4.07 16.81
C GLU A 69 15.70 -4.14 17.68
N ALA A 70 16.36 -5.30 17.76
CA ALA A 70 17.46 -5.55 18.69
C ALA A 70 18.86 -5.65 18.03
N GLU A 71 18.98 -6.27 16.85
CA GLU A 71 20.29 -6.49 16.23
C GLU A 71 20.68 -5.37 15.27
N LEU A 72 19.72 -4.95 14.43
CA LEU A 72 19.95 -3.95 13.40
C LEU A 72 19.68 -2.51 13.88
N GLU A 73 19.10 -2.35 15.07
CA GLU A 73 18.77 -1.06 15.70
C GLU A 73 18.20 -0.03 14.70
N PHE A 74 17.29 -0.47 13.80
CA PHE A 74 16.75 0.38 12.74
C PHE A 74 15.93 1.58 13.26
N GLY A 75 15.78 1.71 14.59
CA GLY A 75 15.01 2.75 15.25
C GLY A 75 13.50 2.59 15.04
N VAL A 76 13.07 1.41 14.59
CA VAL A 76 11.70 1.11 14.23
C VAL A 76 11.13 0.11 15.24
N ILE A 77 10.07 0.52 15.93
CA ILE A 77 9.33 -0.35 16.86
C ILE A 77 8.03 -0.77 16.19
N TYR A 78 7.78 -2.08 16.13
CA TYR A 78 6.51 -2.63 15.68
C TYR A 78 5.64 -2.96 16.90
N SER A 79 4.41 -2.44 16.90
CA SER A 79 3.39 -2.85 17.86
C SER A 79 2.65 -4.05 17.29
N SER A 80 2.65 -5.17 18.01
CA SER A 80 1.78 -6.32 17.73
C SER A 80 0.31 -6.01 17.95
#